data_AF-A0A954MHP1-F1
#
_entry.id   AF-A0A954MHP1-F1
#
_cell.length_a   1.000
_cell.length_b   1.000
_cell.length_c   1.000
_cell.angle_alpha   90.00
_cell.angle_beta   90.00
_cell.angle_gamma   90.00
#
_symmetry.space_group_name_H-M   'P 1'
#
loop_
_entity.id
_entity.type
_entity.pdbx_description
1 polymer ?
#
loop_
_entity_poly.entity_id
_entity_poly.type
_entity_poly.pdbx_seq_one_letter_code
_entity_poly.pdbx_strand_id
1 'polypeptide(L)'
;MAGESKWIRTTTTENFRKDVIDESMNCPVVVDFWAEWCGPCRQLMPVLEKLADEFAGRFVLVKINVDECPEIAGAFGVQSIPFVVALMEGQPVSQLPGAHGEAQVRQWLESFVASPAVEAYNAGLQQEGAGDLVAAEKSFRDAATHEPE
;
A
#
# COMPACT_ATOMS: atom_id res chain seq x y z
N MET A 1 -0.95 16.61 15.36
CA MET A 1 -0.36 16.81 14.02
C MET A 1 0.46 15.57 13.75
N ALA A 2 -0.10 14.62 12.99
CA ALA A 2 0.65 13.44 12.57
C ALA A 2 1.77 13.93 11.65
N GLY A 3 3.01 13.54 11.95
CA GLY A 3 4.15 13.88 11.12
C GLY A 3 3.92 13.39 9.69
N GLU A 4 4.41 14.14 8.70
CA GLU A 4 4.34 13.74 7.30
C GLU A 4 4.97 12.34 7.13
N SER A 5 4.14 11.32 6.95
CA SER A 5 4.61 9.98 6.63
C SER A 5 5.21 9.98 5.23
N LYS A 6 6.37 9.34 5.08
CA LYS A 6 7.01 9.13 3.77
C LYS A 6 6.14 8.27 2.83
N TRP A 7 5.24 7.47 3.38
CA TRP A 7 4.47 6.45 2.66
C TRP A 7 3.06 6.91 2.30
N ILE A 8 2.67 8.12 2.71
CA ILE A 8 1.33 8.65 2.50
C ILE A 8 1.42 9.94 1.70
N ARG A 9 0.63 10.05 0.63
CA ARG A 9 0.54 11.28 -0.16
C ARG A 9 -0.87 11.51 -0.68
N THR A 10 -1.20 12.77 -0.94
CA THR A 10 -2.36 13.16 -1.73
C THR A 10 -1.87 13.54 -3.12
N THR A 11 -2.62 13.19 -4.17
CA THR A 11 -2.23 13.49 -5.56
C THR A 11 -3.28 14.34 -6.28
N THR A 12 -2.93 14.81 -7.47
CA THR A 12 -3.82 15.55 -8.39
C THR A 12 -3.92 14.80 -9.72
N THR A 13 -4.82 15.25 -10.60
CA THR A 13 -4.94 14.68 -11.94
C THR A 13 -3.63 14.73 -12.72
N GLU A 14 -2.87 15.81 -12.62
CA GLU A 14 -1.59 15.96 -13.32
C GLU A 14 -0.51 15.00 -12.80
N ASN A 15 -0.49 14.76 -11.49
CA ASN A 15 0.55 13.95 -10.84
C ASN A 15 0.21 12.46 -10.74
N PHE A 16 -1.04 12.08 -10.99
CA PHE A 16 -1.54 10.71 -10.84
C PHE A 16 -0.63 9.65 -11.50
N ARG A 17 -0.19 9.91 -12.74
CA ARG A 17 0.68 8.97 -13.45
C ARG A 17 1.95 8.68 -12.66
N LYS A 18 2.62 9.73 -12.17
CA LYS A 18 3.86 9.61 -11.42
C LYS A 18 3.62 8.95 -10.06
N ASP A 19 2.63 9.45 -9.33
CA ASP A 19 2.42 9.08 -7.94
C ASP A 19 1.78 7.69 -7.77
N VAL A 20 1.07 7.20 -8.80
CA VAL A 20 0.35 5.93 -8.76
C VAL A 20 0.93 4.93 -9.75
N ILE A 21 0.96 5.26 -11.05
CA ILE A 21 1.33 4.28 -12.08
C ILE A 21 2.82 3.99 -12.04
N ASP A 22 3.66 5.03 -12.11
CA ASP A 22 5.11 4.85 -12.10
C ASP A 22 5.60 4.30 -10.75
N GLU A 23 5.01 4.75 -9.63
CA GLU A 23 5.31 4.22 -8.29
C GLU A 23 4.93 2.73 -8.16
N SER A 24 3.81 2.30 -8.76
CA SER A 24 3.36 0.90 -8.71
C SER A 24 4.32 -0.09 -9.40
N MET A 25 5.28 0.40 -10.18
CA MET A 25 6.35 -0.42 -10.76
C MET A 25 7.43 -0.79 -9.74
N ASN A 26 7.51 -0.05 -8.62
CA ASN A 26 8.51 -0.26 -7.59
C ASN A 26 7.93 -0.98 -6.36
N CYS A 27 6.72 -0.60 -5.94
CA CYS A 27 6.02 -1.21 -4.82
C CYS A 27 4.50 -1.10 -4.99
N PRO A 28 3.69 -1.93 -4.32
CA PRO A 28 2.24 -1.80 -4.35
C PRO A 28 1.78 -0.37 -3.98
N VAL A 29 0.86 0.18 -4.76
CA VAL A 29 0.21 1.46 -4.47
C VAL A 29 -1.23 1.22 -4.09
N VAL A 30 -1.62 1.64 -2.89
CA VAL A 30 -3.00 1.59 -2.40
C VAL A 30 -3.61 2.96 -2.61
N VAL A 31 -4.66 3.04 -3.43
CA VAL A 31 -5.36 4.28 -3.73
C VAL A 31 -6.66 4.34 -2.93
N ASP A 32 -6.82 5.36 -2.09
CA ASP A 32 -8.03 5.65 -1.32
C ASP A 32 -8.83 6.77 -2.00
N PHE A 33 -9.99 6.43 -2.57
CA PHE A 33 -10.92 7.38 -3.14
C PHE A 33 -11.90 7.87 -2.08
N TRP A 34 -11.86 9.18 -1.79
CA TRP A 34 -12.59 9.81 -0.69
C TRP A 34 -13.17 11.17 -1.08
N ALA A 35 -13.97 11.76 -0.18
CA ALA A 35 -14.41 13.16 -0.25
C ALA A 35 -14.74 13.70 1.15
N GLU A 36 -14.79 15.03 1.32
CA GLU A 36 -15.07 15.69 2.61
C GLU A 36 -16.47 15.35 3.16
N TRP A 37 -17.44 15.20 2.27
CA TRP A 37 -18.82 14.84 2.60
C TRP A 37 -18.98 13.34 2.95
N CYS A 38 -17.94 12.53 2.75
CA CYS A 38 -17.99 11.10 3.02
C CYS A 38 -17.79 10.78 4.51
N GLY A 39 -18.90 10.55 5.22
CA GLY A 39 -18.88 10.13 6.62
C GLY A 39 -18.03 8.88 6.90
N PRO A 40 -18.24 7.75 6.17
CA PRO A 40 -17.48 6.52 6.39
C PRO A 40 -15.98 6.65 6.08
N CYS A 41 -15.58 7.50 5.13
CA CYS A 41 -14.18 7.73 4.78
C CYS A 41 -13.37 8.23 5.99
N ARG A 42 -13.97 9.05 6.87
CA ARG A 42 -13.31 9.54 8.09
C ARG A 42 -12.93 8.44 9.08
N GLN A 43 -13.54 7.26 8.99
CA GLN A 43 -13.19 6.10 9.82
C GLN A 43 -12.11 5.24 9.15
N LEU A 44 -12.20 5.07 7.83
CA LEU A 44 -11.26 4.22 7.08
C LEU A 44 -9.90 4.89 6.88
N MET A 45 -9.87 6.19 6.62
CA MET A 45 -8.64 6.92 6.31
C MET A 45 -7.58 6.81 7.43
N PRO A 46 -7.89 7.02 8.73
CA PRO A 46 -6.89 6.83 9.79
C PRO A 46 -6.37 5.39 9.91
N VAL A 47 -7.19 4.40 9.54
CA VAL A 47 -6.78 2.99 9.53
C VAL A 47 -5.76 2.75 8.41
N LEU A 48 -6.02 3.27 7.20
CA LEU A 48 -5.09 3.17 6.08
C LEU A 48 -3.77 3.90 6.37
N GLU A 49 -3.84 5.10 6.93
CA GLU A 49 -2.65 5.89 7.28
C GLU A 49 -1.80 5.18 8.33
N LYS A 50 -2.42 4.65 9.40
CA LYS A 50 -1.74 3.85 10.42
C LYS A 50 -1.05 2.62 9.80
N LEU A 51 -1.74 1.89 8.93
CA LEU A 51 -1.19 0.69 8.30
C LEU A 51 -0.07 1.03 7.31
N ALA A 52 -0.14 2.16 6.61
CA ALA A 52 0.95 2.62 5.74
C ALA A 52 2.25 2.86 6.53
N ASP A 53 2.13 3.43 7.73
CA ASP A 53 3.28 3.60 8.64
C ASP A 53 3.77 2.26 9.21
N GLU A 54 2.87 1.39 9.66
CA GLU A 54 3.22 0.06 10.21
C GLU A 54 3.93 -0.83 9.17
N PHE A 55 3.49 -0.78 7.92
CA PHE A 55 4.05 -1.56 6.82
C PHE A 55 5.34 -0.95 6.26
N ALA A 56 5.75 0.24 6.74
CA ALA A 56 7.10 0.79 6.56
C ALA A 56 7.65 0.76 5.12
N GLY A 57 6.81 1.07 4.13
CA GLY A 57 7.20 1.12 2.72
C GLY A 57 6.94 -0.15 1.91
N ARG A 58 6.31 -1.18 2.51
CA ARG A 58 5.80 -2.35 1.77
C ARG A 58 4.65 -2.00 0.82
N PHE A 59 4.02 -0.86 1.04
CA PHE A 59 3.13 -0.21 0.08
C PHE A 59 3.17 1.31 0.28
N VAL A 60 2.66 2.05 -0.69
CA VAL A 60 2.43 3.50 -0.60
C VAL A 60 0.92 3.77 -0.64
N LEU A 61 0.44 4.62 0.26
CA LEU A 61 -0.93 5.10 0.28
C LEU A 61 -1.04 6.41 -0.51
N VAL A 62 -1.90 6.41 -1.52
CA VAL A 62 -2.24 7.60 -2.31
C VAL A 62 -3.71 7.93 -2.12
N LYS A 63 -3.98 9.13 -1.60
CA LYS A 63 -5.34 9.62 -1.35
C LYS A 63 -5.79 10.47 -2.54
N ILE A 64 -6.98 10.17 -3.07
CA ILE A 64 -7.58 10.89 -4.20
C ILE A 64 -8.95 11.40 -3.79
N ASN A 65 -9.10 12.73 -3.79
CA ASN A 65 -10.40 13.35 -3.62
C ASN A 65 -11.19 13.25 -4.93
N VAL A 66 -12.35 12.60 -4.90
CA VAL A 66 -13.18 12.39 -6.10
C VAL A 66 -13.81 13.67 -6.64
N ASP A 67 -13.98 14.70 -5.80
CA ASP A 67 -14.49 16.01 -6.24
C ASP A 67 -13.43 16.78 -7.04
N GLU A 68 -12.15 16.58 -6.72
CA GLU A 68 -11.01 17.24 -7.37
C GLU A 68 -10.49 16.45 -8.57
N CYS A 69 -10.60 15.12 -8.54
CA CYS A 69 -10.10 14.21 -9.56
C CYS A 69 -11.21 13.31 -10.17
N PRO A 70 -12.32 13.88 -10.70
CA PRO A 70 -13.48 13.11 -11.14
C PRO A 70 -13.17 12.19 -12.33
N GLU A 71 -12.27 12.59 -13.23
CA GLU A 71 -11.88 11.78 -14.38
C GLU A 71 -11.14 10.51 -13.97
N ILE A 72 -10.29 10.60 -12.94
CA ILE A 72 -9.56 9.44 -12.39
C ILE A 72 -10.56 8.52 -11.69
N ALA A 73 -11.43 9.06 -10.84
CA ALA A 73 -12.47 8.28 -10.18
C ALA A 73 -13.35 7.53 -11.21
N GLY A 74 -13.72 8.20 -12.31
CA GLY A 74 -14.43 7.59 -13.42
C GLY A 74 -13.65 6.47 -14.12
N ALA A 75 -12.36 6.67 -14.38
CA ALA A 75 -11.49 5.67 -15.01
C ALA A 75 -11.33 4.39 -14.18
N PHE A 76 -11.36 4.51 -12.84
CA PHE A 76 -11.35 3.38 -11.91
C PHE A 76 -12.74 2.78 -11.68
N GLY A 77 -13.79 3.33 -12.29
CA GLY A 77 -15.16 2.85 -12.13
C GLY A 77 -15.71 3.06 -10.72
N VAL A 78 -15.28 4.12 -10.02
CA VAL A 78 -15.76 4.43 -8.67
C VAL A 78 -17.24 4.80 -8.71
N GLN A 79 -18.10 3.93 -8.16
CA GLN A 79 -19.55 4.14 -8.09
C GLN A 79 -20.02 4.69 -6.74
N SER A 80 -19.25 4.42 -5.69
CA SER A 80 -19.50 4.87 -4.33
C SER A 80 -18.18 4.99 -3.58
N ILE A 81 -18.17 5.81 -2.53
CA ILE A 81 -17.02 5.98 -1.65
C ILE A 81 -17.38 5.62 -0.20
N PRO A 82 -16.42 5.15 0.61
CA PRO A 82 -15.01 4.92 0.27
C PRO A 82 -14.81 3.76 -0.70
N PHE A 83 -13.82 3.88 -1.57
CA PHE A 83 -13.39 2.83 -2.49
C PHE A 83 -11.87 2.78 -2.50
N VAL A 84 -11.31 1.61 -2.22
CA VAL A 84 -9.87 1.41 -2.15
C VAL A 84 -9.44 0.39 -3.19
N VAL A 85 -8.35 0.66 -3.90
CA VAL A 85 -7.78 -0.23 -4.92
C VAL A 85 -6.27 -0.34 -4.73
N ALA A 86 -5.74 -1.56 -4.85
CA ALA A 86 -4.32 -1.81 -4.89
C ALA A 86 -3.87 -1.94 -6.35
N LEU A 87 -2.79 -1.24 -6.70
CA LEU A 87 -2.11 -1.33 -7.98
C LEU A 87 -0.72 -1.91 -7.83
N MET A 88 -0.34 -2.80 -8.75
CA MET A 88 1.02 -3.29 -8.93
C MET A 88 1.30 -3.34 -10.43
N GLU A 89 2.50 -2.93 -10.83
CA GLU A 89 2.94 -2.93 -12.23
C GLU A 89 1.95 -2.19 -13.17
N GLY A 90 1.37 -1.09 -12.66
CA GLY A 90 0.40 -0.27 -13.38
C GLY A 90 -1.00 -0.88 -13.52
N GLN A 91 -1.27 -2.04 -12.92
CA GLN A 91 -2.55 -2.75 -13.02
C GLN A 91 -3.25 -2.86 -11.66
N PRO A 92 -4.59 -2.76 -11.60
CA PRO A 92 -5.35 -3.10 -10.40
C PRO A 92 -5.25 -4.59 -10.09
N VAL A 93 -4.82 -4.92 -8.87
CA VAL A 93 -4.65 -6.32 -8.42
C VAL A 93 -5.67 -6.74 -7.36
N SER A 94 -6.21 -5.78 -6.62
CA SER A 94 -7.23 -6.04 -5.59
C SER A 94 -8.04 -4.77 -5.31
N GLN A 95 -9.28 -4.94 -4.86
CA GLN A 95 -10.20 -3.85 -4.53
C GLN A 95 -10.89 -4.12 -3.19
N LEU A 96 -11.18 -3.06 -2.46
CA LEU A 96 -11.88 -3.11 -1.18
C LEU A 96 -12.96 -2.01 -1.16
N PRO A 97 -14.17 -2.32 -1.66
CA PRO A 97 -15.28 -1.36 -1.69
C PRO A 97 -15.91 -1.19 -0.30
N GLY A 98 -16.15 0.05 0.11
CA GLY A 98 -16.79 0.38 1.38
C GLY A 98 -15.81 0.51 2.56
N ALA A 99 -16.37 0.74 3.74
CA ALA A 99 -15.60 0.95 4.96
C ALA A 99 -15.42 -0.36 5.72
N HIS A 100 -14.16 -0.65 6.08
CA HIS A 100 -13.77 -1.85 6.80
C HIS A 100 -12.98 -1.50 8.06
N GLY A 101 -13.02 -2.39 9.06
CA GLY A 101 -12.20 -2.27 10.26
C GLY A 101 -10.74 -2.66 10.01
N GLU A 102 -9.85 -2.23 10.89
CA GLU A 102 -8.40 -2.42 10.77
C GLU A 102 -7.98 -3.87 10.48
N ALA A 103 -8.57 -4.86 11.16
CA ALA A 103 -8.22 -6.26 10.96
C ALA A 103 -8.48 -6.73 9.51
N GLN A 104 -9.59 -6.30 8.92
CA GLN A 104 -9.94 -6.68 7.55
C GLN A 104 -9.11 -5.92 6.51
N VAL A 105 -8.81 -4.65 6.75
CA VAL A 105 -7.90 -3.87 5.90
C VAL A 105 -6.48 -4.46 5.94
N ARG A 106 -5.98 -4.81 7.12
CA ARG A 106 -4.66 -5.47 7.28
C ARG A 106 -4.60 -6.80 6.53
N GLN A 107 -5.60 -7.66 6.72
CA GLN A 107 -5.67 -8.94 6.00
C GLN A 107 -5.72 -8.73 4.48
N TRP A 108 -6.46 -7.73 4.02
CA TRP A 108 -6.51 -7.37 2.60
C TRP A 108 -5.14 -6.93 2.08
N LEU A 109 -4.42 -6.05 2.78
CA LEU A 109 -3.06 -5.63 2.42
C LEU A 109 -2.10 -6.82 2.33
N GLU A 110 -2.12 -7.69 3.34
CA GLU A 110 -1.27 -8.88 3.44
C GLU A 110 -1.47 -9.88 2.29
N SER A 111 -2.58 -9.81 1.56
CA SER A 111 -2.84 -10.67 0.40
C SER A 111 -1.99 -10.34 -0.84
N PHE A 112 -1.41 -9.15 -0.91
CA PHE A 112 -0.61 -8.70 -2.05
C PHE A 112 0.72 -8.02 -1.69
N VAL A 113 0.94 -7.64 -0.44
CA VAL A 113 2.29 -7.22 -0.03
C VAL A 113 3.16 -8.46 0.26
N ALA A 114 4.43 -8.43 -0.14
CA ALA A 114 5.36 -9.55 0.07
C ALA A 114 5.45 -9.88 1.56
N SER A 115 5.33 -11.15 1.97
CA SER A 115 5.33 -11.49 3.40
C SER A 115 6.67 -11.13 4.07
N PRO A 116 6.71 -10.88 5.39
CA PRO A 116 7.97 -10.67 6.11
C PRO A 116 9.01 -11.78 5.87
N ALA A 117 8.56 -13.03 5.72
CA ALA A 117 9.42 -14.16 5.35
C ALA A 117 10.06 -13.98 3.97
N VAL A 118 9.26 -13.60 2.97
CA VAL A 118 9.75 -13.37 1.59
C VAL A 118 10.70 -12.17 1.54
N GLU A 119 10.41 -11.10 2.28
CA GLU A 119 11.29 -9.94 2.37
C GLU A 119 12.62 -10.27 3.04
N ALA A 120 12.60 -10.95 4.17
CA ALA A 120 13.81 -11.39 4.87
C ALA A 120 14.63 -12.35 4.00
N TYR A 121 13.97 -13.24 3.26
CA TYR A 121 14.64 -14.14 2.32
C TYR A 121 15.31 -13.38 1.17
N ASN A 122 14.60 -12.44 0.54
CA ASN A 122 15.14 -11.62 -0.55
C ASN A 122 16.30 -10.73 -0.07
N ALA A 123 16.21 -10.18 1.13
CA ALA A 123 17.31 -9.44 1.75
C ALA A 123 18.54 -10.33 1.96
N GLY A 124 18.34 -11.58 2.38
CA GLY A 124 19.40 -12.57 2.51
C GLY A 124 20.11 -12.85 1.17
N LEU A 125 19.34 -13.08 0.09
CA LEU A 125 19.89 -13.28 -1.26
C LEU A 125 20.73 -12.08 -1.73
N GLN A 126 20.24 -10.86 -1.49
CA GLN A 126 20.96 -9.65 -1.88
C GLN A 126 22.30 -9.50 -1.13
N GLN A 127 22.31 -9.77 0.17
CA GLN A 127 23.50 -9.69 1.01
C GLN A 127 24.52 -10.79 0.67
N GLU A 128 24.04 -12.00 0.38
CA GLU A 128 24.87 -13.10 -0.11
C GLU A 128 25.53 -12.74 -1.44
N GLY A 129 24.76 -12.21 -2.39
CA GLY A 129 25.28 -11.72 -3.68
C GLY A 129 26.29 -10.57 -3.53
N ALA A 130 26.19 -9.78 -2.46
CA ALA A 130 27.15 -8.73 -2.10
C ALA A 130 28.38 -9.25 -1.33
N GLY A 131 28.40 -10.55 -0.96
CA GLY A 131 29.49 -11.18 -0.21
C GLY A 131 29.42 -11.00 1.31
N ASP A 132 28.36 -10.38 1.84
CA ASP A 132 28.14 -10.24 3.29
C ASP A 132 27.37 -11.44 3.83
N LEU A 133 28.10 -12.55 4.03
CA LEU A 133 27.51 -13.82 4.46
C LEU A 133 26.94 -13.77 5.88
N VAL A 134 27.45 -12.89 6.75
CA VAL A 134 26.96 -12.75 8.13
C VAL A 134 25.61 -12.05 8.16
N ALA A 135 25.47 -10.98 7.37
CA ALA A 135 24.17 -10.35 7.18
C ALA A 135 23.19 -11.33 6.54
N ALA A 136 23.62 -12.03 5.47
CA ALA A 136 22.77 -12.98 4.76
C ALA A 136 22.23 -14.08 5.67
N GLU A 137 23.08 -14.71 6.49
CA GLU A 137 22.66 -15.73 7.46
C GLU A 137 21.58 -15.19 8.41
N LYS A 138 21.76 -13.96 8.91
CA LYS A 138 20.79 -13.33 9.82
C LYS A 138 19.44 -13.16 9.12
N SER A 139 19.44 -12.64 7.90
CA SER A 139 18.22 -12.44 7.11
C SER A 139 17.52 -13.75 6.74
N PHE A 140 18.26 -14.81 6.40
CA PHE A 140 17.66 -16.13 6.17
C PHE A 140 17.08 -16.75 7.44
N ARG A 141 17.74 -16.59 8.58
CA ARG A 141 17.22 -17.05 9.87
C ARG A 141 15.93 -16.33 10.25
N ASP A 142 15.88 -15.02 10.01
CA ASP A 142 14.68 -14.20 10.20
C ASP A 142 13.52 -14.71 9.33
N ALA A 143 13.79 -14.98 8.04
CA ALA A 143 12.80 -15.56 7.12
C ALA A 143 12.20 -16.87 7.66
N ALA A 144 13.04 -17.78 8.18
CA ALA A 144 12.61 -19.06 8.74
C ALA A 144 11.76 -18.91 10.02
N THR A 145 11.85 -17.80 10.74
CA THR A 145 10.97 -17.54 11.90
C THR A 145 9.56 -17.07 11.51
N HIS A 146 9.37 -16.71 10.24
CA HIS A 146 8.12 -16.20 9.67
C HIS A 146 7.43 -17.19 8.71
N GLU A 147 7.98 -18.39 8.50
CA GLU A 147 7.27 -19.46 7.81
C GLU A 147 6.15 -20.02 8.71
N PRO A 148 4.91 -20.15 8.22
CA PRO A 148 3.89 -20.87 8.95
C PRO A 148 4.23 -22.38 8.98
N GLU A 149 4.02 -23.02 10.14
CA GLU A 149 4.06 -24.49 10.27
C GLU A 149 3.09 -25.21 9.32
#